data_AF-A0A933IK16-F1
#
_entry.id   AF-A0A933IK16-F1
#
_cell.length_a   1.000
_cell.length_b   1.000
_cell.length_c   1.000
_cell.angle_alpha   90.00
_cell.angle_beta   90.00
_cell.angle_gamma   90.00
#
_symmetry.space_group_name_H-M   'P 1'
#
loop_
_entity.id
_entity.type
_entity.pdbx_description
1 polymer ?
#
loop_
_entity_poly.entity_id
_entity_poly.type
_entity_poly.pdbx_seq_one_letter_code
_entity_poly.pdbx_strand_id
1 'polypeptide(L)' 'MPKRFTLFLSAPPYASEHAATAARLAGAALDEGHQVTLFASGDGVYNFLTGQGAKGVPNAESEFAALMARGLTVEL' A
#
# COMPACT_ATOMS: atom_id res chain seq x y z
N MET A 1 -19.78 -10.67 2.41
CA MET A 1 -20.42 -9.63 1.56
C MET A 1 -19.32 -8.67 1.11
N PRO A 2 -19.13 -8.44 -0.19
CA PRO A 2 -18.13 -7.50 -0.69
C PRO A 2 -18.36 -6.09 -0.14
N LYS A 3 -17.27 -5.44 0.31
CA LYS A 3 -17.26 -4.06 0.81
C LYS A 3 -16.24 -3.24 0.02
N ARG A 4 -16.27 -1.92 0.23
CA ARG A 4 -15.28 -0.98 -0.30
C ARG A 4 -14.47 -0.38 0.84
N PHE A 5 -13.16 -0.47 0.76
CA PHE A 5 -12.22 0.14 1.69
C PHE A 5 -11.45 1.25 0.99
N THR A 6 -11.34 2.39 1.66
CA THR A 6 -10.42 3.46 1.27
C THR A 6 -9.40 3.63 2.38
N LEU A 7 -8.14 3.38 2.06
CA LEU A 7 -7.01 3.55 2.96
C LEU A 7 -6.33 4.88 2.63
N PHE A 8 -6.17 5.75 3.63
CA PHE A 8 -5.42 6.99 3.47
C PHE A 8 -4.01 6.80 4.03
N LEU A 9 -2.99 6.94 3.18
CA LEU A 9 -1.59 6.81 3.56
C LEU A 9 -0.90 8.15 3.37
N SER A 10 -0.56 8.81 4.48
CA SER A 10 0.17 10.09 4.46
C SER A 10 1.62 10.02 4.91
N ALA A 11 2.06 8.86 5.40
CA ALA A 11 3.39 8.67 5.95
C ALA A 11 4.37 8.16 4.87
N PRO A 12 5.65 8.60 4.89
CA PRO A 12 6.66 8.11 3.97
C PRO A 12 7.02 6.64 4.24
N PRO A 13 7.64 5.94 3.28
CA PRO A 13 8.14 4.60 3.51
C PRO A 13 9.29 4.64 4.53
N TYR A 14 9.42 3.56 5.31
CA TYR A 14 10.53 3.29 6.23
C TYR A 14 10.71 4.21 7.46
N ALA A 15 9.98 5.32 7.56
CA ALA A 15 10.00 6.17 8.77
C ALA A 15 9.24 5.53 9.95
N SER A 16 8.27 4.66 9.65
CA SER A 16 7.49 3.88 10.63
C SER A 16 6.82 2.69 9.93
N GLU A 17 6.04 1.92 10.68
CA GLU A 17 5.32 0.75 10.16
C GLU A 17 4.03 1.09 9.39
N HIS A 18 3.71 2.37 9.14
CA HIS A 18 2.45 2.76 8.48
C HIS A 18 2.30 2.15 7.09
N ALA A 19 3.36 2.18 6.27
CA ALA A 19 3.36 1.61 4.93
C ALA A 19 3.10 0.11 4.95
N ALA A 20 3.84 -0.63 5.79
CA ALA A 20 3.69 -2.07 5.95
C ALA A 20 2.30 -2.45 6.49
N THR A 21 1.75 -1.65 7.42
CA THR A 21 0.41 -1.84 7.96
C THR A 21 -0.65 -1.63 6.88
N ALA A 22 -0.53 -0.56 6.09
CA ALA A 22 -1.45 -0.28 4.98
C ALA A 22 -1.40 -1.39 3.91
N ALA A 23 -0.20 -1.87 3.55
CA ALA A 23 -0.03 -2.96 2.60
C ALA A 23 -0.68 -4.26 3.10
N ARG A 24 -0.45 -4.64 4.37
CA ARG A 24 -1.06 -5.83 4.97
C ARG A 24 -2.59 -5.74 5.05
N LEU A 25 -3.11 -4.58 5.45
CA LEU A 25 -4.56 -4.36 5.52
C LEU A 25 -5.21 -4.41 4.13
N ALA A 26 -4.58 -3.78 3.13
CA ALA A 26 -5.03 -3.84 1.75
C ALA A 26 -5.03 -5.28 1.22
N GLY A 27 -3.95 -6.02 1.45
CA GLY A 27 -3.83 -7.43 1.05
C GLY A 27 -4.92 -8.30 1.67
N ALA A 28 -5.12 -8.19 2.98
CA ALA A 28 -6.15 -8.96 3.67
C ALA A 28 -7.57 -8.63 3.17
N ALA A 29 -7.87 -7.35 2.93
CA ALA A 29 -9.16 -6.95 2.38
C ALA A 29 -9.38 -7.46 0.95
N LEU A 30 -8.34 -7.47 0.11
CA LEU A 30 -8.41 -8.07 -1.23
C LEU A 30 -8.63 -9.58 -1.16
N ASP A 31 -7.96 -10.28 -0.24
CA ASP A 31 -8.13 -11.73 -0.04
C ASP A 31 -9.55 -12.12 0.38
N GLU A 32 -10.24 -11.24 1.13
CA GLU A 32 -11.66 -11.36 1.50
C GLU A 32 -12.62 -10.94 0.36
N GLY A 33 -12.11 -10.63 -0.83
CA GLY A 33 -12.90 -10.25 -2.00
C GLY A 33 -13.50 -8.85 -1.92
N HIS A 34 -12.88 -7.94 -1.17
CA HIS A 34 -13.29 -6.54 -1.09
C HIS A 34 -12.62 -5.67 -2.16
N GLN A 35 -13.27 -4.57 -2.52
CA GLN A 35 -12.66 -3.53 -3.35
C GLN A 35 -11.82 -2.63 -2.44
N VAL A 36 -10.55 -2.41 -2.79
CA VAL A 36 -9.64 -1.60 -1.99
C VAL A 36 -9.04 -0.48 -2.86
N THR A 37 -9.14 0.74 -2.36
CA THR A 37 -8.44 1.91 -2.89
C THR A 37 -7.49 2.43 -1.82
N LEU A 38 -6.23 2.67 -2.17
CA LEU A 38 -5.28 3.37 -1.32
C LEU A 38 -5.03 4.75 -1.91
N PHE A 39 -5.37 5.78 -1.15
CA PHE A 39 -5.12 7.18 -1.47
C PHE A 39 -3.85 7.60 -0.74
N ALA A 40 -2.76 7.80 -1.47
CA ALA A 40 -1.51 8.29 -0.93
C ALA A 40 -1.50 9.82 -1.06
N SER A 41 -1.03 10.53 -0.03
CA SER A 41 -0.97 11.99 -0.08
C SER A 41 0.13 12.53 0.83
N GLY A 42 0.61 13.75 0.59
CA GLY A 42 1.76 14.30 1.31
C GLY A 42 2.97 13.39 1.16
N ASP A 43 3.63 13.04 2.26
CA ASP A 43 4.79 12.15 2.23
C ASP A 43 4.43 10.70 1.85
N GLY A 44 3.14 10.35 1.86
CA GLY A 44 2.63 9.05 1.43
C GLY A 44 2.96 8.70 -0.02
N VAL A 45 3.10 9.71 -0.89
CA VAL A 45 3.42 9.48 -2.31
C VAL A 45 4.80 8.84 -2.50
N TYR A 46 5.72 9.03 -1.53
CA TYR A 46 7.06 8.45 -1.60
C TYR A 46 7.07 6.92 -1.49
N ASN A 47 5.99 6.29 -1.03
CA ASN A 47 5.87 4.83 -1.01
C ASN A 47 5.86 4.22 -2.43
N PHE A 48 5.57 5.03 -3.44
CA PHE A 48 5.40 4.62 -4.83
C PHE A 48 6.55 5.06 -5.75
N LEU A 49 7.67 5.55 -5.18
CA LEU A 49 8.89 5.78 -5.95
C LEU A 49 9.49 4.45 -6.44
N THR A 50 10.12 4.49 -7.60
CA THR A 50 10.79 3.33 -8.21
C THR A 50 12.27 3.24 -7.80
N GLY A 51 12.84 2.04 -7.84
CA GLY A 51 14.26 1.80 -7.53
C GLY A 51 14.56 1.81 -6.03
N GLN A 52 13.57 1.46 -5.19
CA GLN A 52 13.76 1.39 -3.75
C GLN A 52 14.66 0.21 -3.39
N GLY A 53 15.76 0.49 -2.70
CA GLY A 53 16.79 -0.50 -2.32
C GLY A 53 16.68 -1.01 -0.88
N ALA A 54 15.47 -1.22 -0.36
CA ALA A 54 15.27 -1.66 1.03
C ALA A 54 15.95 -3.01 1.30
N LYS A 55 16.68 -3.11 2.42
CA LYS A 55 17.37 -4.32 2.89
C LYS A 55 17.03 -4.58 4.36
N GLY A 56 16.65 -5.81 4.69
CA GLY A 56 16.30 -6.19 6.07
C GLY A 56 14.91 -5.74 6.53
N VAL A 57 14.14 -5.08 5.65
CA VAL A 57 12.75 -4.66 5.86
C VAL A 57 11.94 -4.92 4.60
N PRO A 58 10.60 -5.02 4.67
CA PRO A 58 9.76 -5.14 3.49
C PRO A 58 9.97 -3.96 2.54
N ASN A 59 9.99 -4.23 1.23
CA ASN A 59 10.25 -3.23 0.21
C ASN A 59 8.93 -2.67 -0.33
N ALA A 60 8.66 -1.39 -0.06
CA ALA A 60 7.38 -0.75 -0.35
C ALA A 60 7.02 -0.78 -1.84
N GLU A 61 7.99 -0.53 -2.73
CA GLU A 61 7.77 -0.60 -4.19
C GLU A 61 7.27 -1.98 -4.60
N SER A 62 7.98 -3.04 -4.21
CA SER A 62 7.61 -4.41 -4.58
C SER A 62 6.29 -4.86 -3.94
N GLU A 63 6.02 -4.46 -2.69
CA GLU A 63 4.79 -4.84 -1.99
C GLU A 63 3.56 -4.18 -2.62
N PHE A 64 3.59 -2.85 -2.83
CA PHE A 64 2.45 -2.16 -3.43
C PHE A 64 2.26 -2.54 -4.90
N ALA A 65 3.34 -2.78 -5.66
CA ALA A 65 3.22 -3.31 -7.02
C ALA A 65 2.52 -4.68 -7.05
N ALA A 66 2.87 -5.59 -6.13
CA ALA A 66 2.21 -6.89 -6.02
C ALA A 66 0.72 -6.78 -5.64
N LEU A 67 0.36 -5.81 -4.80
CA LEU A 67 -1.04 -5.55 -4.44
C LEU A 67 -1.84 -4.93 -5.59
N MET A 68 -1.23 -4.01 -6.35
CA MET A 68 -1.84 -3.43 -7.55
C MET A 68 -2.14 -4.51 -8.60
N ALA A 69 -1.22 -5.46 -8.79
CA ALA A 69 -1.44 -6.62 -9.66
C ALA A 69 -2.61 -7.52 -9.18
N ARG A 70 -2.97 -7.47 -7.90
CA ARG A 70 -4.11 -8.18 -7.29
C ARG A 70 -5.40 -7.35 -7.27
N GLY A 71 -5.40 -6.13 -7.81
CA GLY A 71 -6.59 -5.28 -7.89
C GLY A 71 -6.68 -4.16 -6.85
N LEU A 72 -5.61 -3.87 -6.10
CA LEU A 72 -5.52 -2.61 -5.35
C LEU A 72 -5.53 -1.43 -6.33
N THR A 73 -6.50 -0.53 -6.19
CA THR A 73 -6.44 0.78 -6.85
C THR A 73 -5.60 1.74 -6.02
N VAL A 74 -4.68 2.46 -6.65
CA VAL A 74 -3.87 3.49 -5.99
C VAL A 74 -4.14 4.84 -6.63
N GLU A 75 -4.39 5.83 -5.78
CA GLU A 75 -4.57 7.24 -6.15
C GLU A 75 -3.48 8.06 -5.42
N LEU A 76 -2.85 9.01 -6.11
CA LEU A 76 -1.73 9.82 -5.60
C LEU A 76 -2.06 11.32 -5.62
#